data_AF-A0AB39YF02-F1
#
_entry.id   AF-A0AB39YF02-F1
#
_cell.length_a   1.000
_cell.length_b   1.000
_cell.length_c   1.000
_cell.angle_alpha   90.00
_cell.angle_beta   90.00
_cell.angle_gamma   90.00
#
_symmetry.space_group_name_H-M   'P 1'
#
loop_
_entity.id
_entity.type
_entity.pdbx_description
1 polymer ?
#
loop_
_entity_poly.entity_id
_entity_poly.type
_entity_poly.pdbx_seq_one_letter_code
_entity_poly.pdbx_strand_id
1 'polypeptide(L)'
;MGLVRGTPFDGRTLPWADPVTQDILSRITDTAHTLARWHTDGPAPDLDAARHTIQQALDIEESSEVLYRDLLHIEWAAGNQAAIRKTIARLQQMARTYEITLDSLTEDTISLVLSGRPTPTVSITTT
;
A
#
# COMPACT_ATOMS: atom_id res chain seq x y z
N MET A 1 18.43 -21.55 -7.91
CA MET A 1 17.33 -20.68 -8.38
C MET A 1 17.40 -19.39 -7.60
N GLY A 2 17.59 -18.25 -8.25
CA GLY A 2 17.56 -16.94 -7.60
C GLY A 2 16.15 -16.37 -7.66
N LEU A 3 15.64 -15.85 -6.56
CA LEU A 3 14.40 -15.07 -6.57
C LEU A 3 14.64 -13.76 -7.33
N VAL A 4 13.63 -13.33 -8.10
CA VAL A 4 13.65 -12.04 -8.80
C VAL A 4 13.72 -10.92 -7.76
N ARG A 5 14.56 -9.91 -8.03
CA ARG A 5 14.70 -8.68 -7.24
C ARG A 5 14.40 -7.50 -8.14
N GLY A 6 13.68 -6.51 -7.62
CA GLY A 6 13.27 -5.32 -8.37
C GLY A 6 12.15 -5.60 -9.38
N THR A 7 12.00 -4.71 -10.35
CA THR A 7 10.94 -4.75 -11.36
C THR A 7 11.13 -5.92 -12.34
N PRO A 8 10.08 -6.67 -12.72
CA PRO A 8 10.19 -7.77 -13.67
C PRO A 8 10.73 -7.32 -15.03
N PHE A 9 11.66 -8.10 -15.58
CA PHE A 9 12.27 -7.87 -16.91
C PHE A 9 12.96 -6.51 -17.10
N ASP A 10 13.36 -5.86 -16.01
CA ASP A 10 14.06 -4.58 -16.07
C ASP A 10 15.35 -4.64 -16.91
N GLY A 11 15.72 -3.51 -17.52
CA GLY A 11 16.93 -3.33 -18.33
C GLY A 11 16.79 -3.70 -19.81
N ARG A 12 15.64 -4.20 -20.29
CA ARG A 12 15.40 -4.44 -21.73
C ARG A 12 13.94 -4.20 -22.11
N THR A 13 13.72 -3.49 -23.22
CA THR A 13 12.37 -3.36 -23.81
C THR A 13 12.04 -4.62 -24.61
N LEU A 14 11.01 -5.36 -24.18
CA LEU A 14 10.57 -6.61 -24.77
C LEU A 14 9.07 -6.53 -25.03
N PRO A 15 8.61 -6.27 -26.28
CA PRO A 15 7.18 -6.03 -26.54
C PRO A 15 6.24 -7.19 -26.16
N TRP A 16 6.74 -8.43 -26.13
CA TRP A 16 5.97 -9.58 -25.68
C TRP A 16 5.84 -9.66 -24.15
N ALA A 17 6.75 -9.01 -23.42
CA ALA A 17 6.83 -9.09 -21.97
C ALA A 17 5.86 -8.13 -21.30
N ASP A 18 5.45 -7.04 -21.95
CA ASP A 18 4.53 -6.04 -21.39
C ASP A 18 3.29 -6.66 -20.71
N PRO A 19 2.48 -7.53 -21.36
CA PRO A 19 1.34 -8.15 -20.68
C PRO A 19 1.74 -9.08 -19.53
N VAL A 20 2.91 -9.73 -19.61
CA VAL A 20 3.42 -10.61 -18.55
C VAL A 20 3.90 -9.79 -17.35
N THR A 21 4.58 -8.67 -17.59
CA THR A 21 5.01 -7.72 -16.57
C THR A 21 3.79 -7.20 -15.81
N GLN A 22 2.73 -6.80 -16.51
CA GLN A 22 1.49 -6.34 -15.88
C GLN A 22 0.82 -7.44 -15.02
N ASP A 23 0.76 -8.69 -15.48
CA ASP A 23 0.24 -9.81 -14.65
C ASP A 23 1.07 -10.02 -13.38
N ILE A 24 2.41 -9.95 -13.49
CA ILE A 24 3.29 -10.11 -12.33
C ILE A 24 3.12 -8.96 -11.33
N LEU A 25 3.08 -7.72 -11.80
CA LEU A 25 2.89 -6.53 -10.94
C LEU A 25 1.54 -6.56 -10.22
N SER A 26 0.48 -7.00 -10.91
CA SER A 26 -0.84 -7.24 -10.33
C SER A 26 -0.77 -8.27 -9.19
N ARG A 27 -0.15 -9.43 -9.42
CA ARG A 27 0.01 -10.47 -8.39
C ARG A 27 0.86 -10.01 -7.20
N ILE A 28 1.89 -9.19 -7.43
CA ILE A 28 2.69 -8.59 -6.36
C ILE A 28 1.81 -7.69 -5.50
N THR A 29 1.01 -6.83 -6.12
CA THR A 29 0.06 -5.95 -5.44
C THR A 29 -0.93 -6.75 -4.61
N ASP A 30 -1.59 -7.76 -5.18
CA ASP A 30 -2.58 -8.58 -4.48
C ASP A 30 -1.97 -9.34 -3.30
N THR A 31 -0.77 -9.89 -3.48
CA THR A 31 -0.05 -10.63 -2.43
C THR A 31 0.34 -9.69 -1.29
N ALA A 32 0.87 -8.51 -1.61
CA ALA A 32 1.27 -7.53 -0.60
C ALA A 32 0.07 -6.97 0.16
N HIS A 33 -1.02 -6.65 -0.53
CA HIS A 33 -2.29 -6.24 0.08
C HIS A 33 -2.80 -7.30 1.05
N THR A 34 -2.89 -8.56 0.59
CA THR A 34 -3.36 -9.68 1.41
C THR A 34 -2.49 -9.88 2.66
N LEU A 35 -1.17 -9.84 2.49
CA LEU A 35 -0.23 -10.02 3.60
C LEU A 35 -0.29 -8.86 4.60
N ALA A 36 -0.41 -7.62 4.12
CA ALA A 36 -0.60 -6.46 4.98
C ALA A 36 -1.89 -6.57 5.79
N ARG A 37 -3.01 -6.95 5.15
CA ARG A 37 -4.28 -7.22 5.84
C ARG A 37 -4.15 -8.31 6.90
N TRP A 38 -3.44 -9.39 6.58
CA TRP A 38 -3.18 -10.46 7.56
C TRP A 38 -2.41 -9.95 8.78
N HIS A 39 -1.41 -9.09 8.58
CA HIS A 39 -0.66 -8.46 9.67
C HIS A 39 -1.48 -7.45 10.48
N THR A 40 -2.44 -6.75 9.87
CA THR A 40 -3.26 -5.72 10.57
C THR A 40 -4.49 -6.28 11.27
N ASP A 41 -5.11 -7.33 10.72
CA ASP A 41 -6.43 -7.81 11.17
C ASP A 41 -6.35 -8.90 12.25
N GLY A 42 -5.14 -9.38 12.56
CA GLY A 42 -4.90 -10.41 13.57
C GLY A 42 -5.13 -9.94 15.02
N PRO A 43 -5.25 -10.88 15.98
CA PRO A 43 -5.43 -10.55 17.40
C PRO A 43 -4.22 -9.84 18.04
N ALA A 44 -3.05 -9.93 17.41
CA ALA A 44 -1.86 -9.18 17.76
C ALA A 44 -1.31 -8.52 16.47
N PRO A 45 -1.81 -7.32 16.10
CA PRO A 45 -1.40 -6.65 14.87
C PRO A 45 0.10 -6.34 14.87
N ASP A 46 0.77 -6.66 13.76
CA ASP A 46 2.17 -6.33 13.51
C ASP A 46 2.25 -5.23 12.44
N LEU A 47 2.11 -3.98 12.88
CA LEU A 47 2.07 -2.82 11.98
C LEU A 47 3.42 -2.56 11.31
N ASP A 48 4.52 -2.97 11.92
CA ASP A 48 5.86 -2.82 11.35
C ASP A 48 6.08 -3.80 10.20
N ALA A 49 5.66 -5.06 10.36
CA ALA A 49 5.67 -6.05 9.28
C ALA A 49 4.72 -5.68 8.14
N ALA A 50 3.52 -5.19 8.45
CA ALA A 50 2.57 -4.68 7.45
C ALA A 50 3.20 -3.52 6.65
N ARG A 51 3.77 -2.53 7.34
CA ARG A 51 4.42 -1.38 6.72
C ARG A 51 5.57 -1.81 5.80
N HIS A 52 6.42 -2.72 6.27
CA HIS A 52 7.55 -3.20 5.51
C HIS A 52 7.11 -3.89 4.22
N THR A 53 6.09 -4.76 4.30
CA THR A 53 5.49 -5.44 3.16
C THR A 53 5.00 -4.46 2.10
N ILE A 54 4.23 -3.44 2.51
CA ILE A 54 3.67 -2.45 1.59
C ILE A 54 4.77 -1.57 0.98
N GLN A 55 5.78 -1.16 1.76
CA GLN A 55 6.89 -0.36 1.23
C GLN A 55 7.71 -1.13 0.19
N GLN A 56 7.97 -2.42 0.41
CA GLN A 56 8.63 -3.26 -0.60
C GLN A 56 7.82 -3.37 -1.88
N ALA A 57 6.49 -3.50 -1.77
CA ALA A 57 5.63 -3.57 -2.94
C ALA A 57 5.57 -2.22 -3.68
N LEU A 58 5.52 -1.09 -2.96
CA LEU A 58 5.57 0.26 -3.55
C LEU A 58 6.90 0.61 -4.21
N ASP A 59 8.00 -0.04 -3.82
CA ASP A 59 9.29 0.09 -4.50
C ASP A 59 9.30 -0.65 -5.85
N ILE A 60 8.36 -1.58 -6.07
CA ILE A 60 8.22 -2.35 -7.31
C ILE A 60 7.09 -1.78 -8.19
N GLU A 61 5.93 -1.49 -7.59
CA GLU A 61 4.73 -0.98 -8.26
C GLU A 61 4.26 0.31 -7.59
N GLU A 62 4.90 1.43 -7.95
CA GLU A 62 4.69 2.71 -7.27
C GLU A 62 3.40 3.44 -7.66
N SER A 63 2.70 2.97 -8.70
CA SER A 63 1.44 3.51 -9.23
C SER A 63 0.21 2.95 -8.50
N SER A 64 0.37 1.91 -7.68
CA SER A 64 -0.76 1.19 -7.08
C SER A 64 -1.43 1.98 -5.95
N GLU A 65 -2.61 2.52 -6.23
CA GLU A 65 -3.44 3.22 -5.23
C GLU A 65 -3.85 2.32 -4.05
N VAL A 66 -4.03 1.01 -4.29
CA VAL A 66 -4.36 0.03 -3.23
C VAL A 66 -3.26 0.03 -2.16
N LEU A 67 -2.00 -0.04 -2.57
CA LEU A 67 -0.86 -0.07 -1.66
C LEU A 67 -0.73 1.25 -0.87
N TYR A 68 -1.02 2.39 -1.49
CA TYR A 68 -1.07 3.66 -0.75
C TYR A 68 -2.18 3.70 0.29
N ARG A 69 -3.39 3.20 -0.04
CA ARG A 69 -4.49 3.11 0.93
C ARG A 69 -4.12 2.24 2.12
N ASP A 70 -3.52 1.07 1.88
CA ASP A 70 -3.04 0.20 2.94
C ASP A 70 -2.01 0.91 3.82
N LEU A 71 -1.03 1.58 3.22
CA LEU A 71 -0.02 2.33 3.98
C LEU A 71 -0.66 3.45 4.81
N LEU A 72 -1.63 4.18 4.27
CA LEU A 72 -2.36 5.22 5.01
C LEU A 72 -3.11 4.63 6.21
N HIS A 73 -3.79 3.50 6.04
CA HIS A 73 -4.46 2.81 7.14
C HIS A 73 -3.47 2.31 8.20
N ILE A 74 -2.34 1.74 7.80
CA ILE A 74 -1.28 1.26 8.71
C ILE A 74 -0.72 2.43 9.54
N GLU A 75 -0.35 3.53 8.89
CA GLU A 75 0.21 4.69 9.62
C GLU A 75 -0.83 5.40 10.49
N TRP A 76 -2.10 5.38 10.07
CA TRP A 76 -3.21 5.90 10.86
C TRP A 76 -3.46 5.06 12.12
N ALA A 77 -3.46 3.73 12.00
CA ALA A 77 -3.54 2.81 13.13
C ALA A 77 -2.34 2.98 14.09
N ALA A 78 -1.15 3.25 13.56
CA ALA A 78 0.06 3.54 14.35
C ALA A 78 0.09 4.96 14.96
N GLY A 79 -0.87 5.83 14.62
CA GLY A 79 -0.86 7.24 15.06
C GLY A 79 0.25 8.09 14.44
N ASN A 80 0.89 7.62 13.36
CA ASN A 80 2.06 8.25 12.75
C ASN A 80 1.67 9.36 11.76
N GLN A 81 1.21 10.49 12.30
CA GLN A 81 0.72 11.63 11.52
C GLN A 81 1.76 12.21 10.54
N ALA A 82 3.05 12.12 10.86
CA ALA A 82 4.11 12.57 9.96
C ALA A 82 4.20 11.67 8.72
N ALA A 83 4.14 10.35 8.91
CA ALA A 83 4.14 9.40 7.80
C ALA A 83 2.89 9.53 6.94
N ILE A 84 1.70 9.72 7.54
CA ILE A 84 0.45 9.95 6.79
C ILE A 84 0.62 11.13 5.80
N ARG A 85 1.08 12.28 6.29
CA ARG A 85 1.30 13.47 5.42
C ARG A 85 2.32 13.19 4.31
N LYS A 86 3.40 12.47 4.63
CA LYS A 86 4.42 12.08 3.65
C LYS A 86 3.84 11.16 2.58
N THR A 87 3.05 10.17 2.97
CA THR A 87 2.40 9.21 2.07
C THR A 87 1.40 9.91 1.15
N ILE A 88 0.57 10.82 1.67
CA ILE A 88 -0.35 11.63 0.86
C ILE A 88 0.42 12.47 -0.16
N ALA A 89 1.49 13.14 0.25
CA ALA A 89 2.31 13.94 -0.66
C ALA A 89 2.94 13.09 -1.78
N ARG A 90 3.43 11.87 -1.45
CA ARG A 90 3.97 10.92 -2.44
C ARG A 90 2.88 10.46 -3.42
N LEU A 91 1.71 10.07 -2.92
CA LEU A 91 0.57 9.65 -3.73
C LEU A 91 0.11 10.75 -4.69
N GLN A 92 -0.03 11.98 -4.20
CA GLN A 92 -0.40 13.12 -5.05
C GLN A 92 0.68 13.44 -6.10
N GLN A 93 1.96 13.28 -5.75
CA GLN A 93 3.04 13.44 -6.71
C GLN A 93 3.02 12.36 -7.79
N MET A 94 2.77 11.10 -7.41
CA MET A 94 2.58 9.99 -8.33
C MET A 94 1.43 10.28 -9.31
N ALA A 95 0.25 10.65 -8.80
CA ALA A 95 -0.91 10.99 -9.62
C ALA A 95 -0.61 12.10 -10.64
N ARG A 96 0.10 13.16 -10.23
CA ARG A 96 0.54 14.22 -11.15
C ARG A 96 1.56 13.74 -12.18
N THR A 97 2.48 12.87 -11.78
CA THR A 97 3.58 12.39 -12.64
C THR A 97 3.06 11.51 -13.76
N TYR A 98 2.06 10.67 -13.46
CA TYR A 98 1.44 9.77 -14.44
C TYR A 98 0.14 10.31 -15.05
N GLU A 99 -0.24 11.55 -14.72
CA GLU A 99 -1.49 12.18 -15.16
C GLU A 99 -2.73 11.32 -14.83
N ILE A 100 -2.72 10.66 -13.68
CA ILE A 100 -3.79 9.80 -13.18
C ILE A 100 -4.73 10.60 -12.27
N THR A 101 -6.04 10.45 -12.47
CA THR A 101 -7.05 10.85 -11.50
C THR A 101 -7.17 9.77 -10.44
N LEU A 102 -7.04 10.14 -9.17
CA LEU A 102 -7.18 9.19 -8.05
C LEU A 102 -8.60 8.62 -8.01
N ASP A 103 -8.69 7.35 -7.63
CA ASP A 103 -9.97 6.70 -7.36
C ASP A 103 -10.66 7.33 -6.14
N SER A 104 -12.01 7.39 -6.16
CA SER A 104 -12.78 7.99 -5.06
C SER A 104 -12.51 7.33 -3.72
N LEU A 105 -12.27 6.01 -3.69
CA LEU A 105 -11.94 5.30 -2.45
C LEU A 105 -10.61 5.80 -1.86
N THR A 106 -9.66 6.19 -2.72
CA THR A 106 -8.40 6.78 -2.30
C THR A 106 -8.60 8.17 -1.71
N GLU A 107 -9.42 9.01 -2.35
CA GLU A 107 -9.77 10.34 -1.85
C GLU A 107 -10.50 10.28 -0.50
N ASP A 108 -11.43 9.33 -0.35
CA ASP A 108 -12.14 9.05 0.89
C ASP A 108 -11.17 8.60 1.99
N THR A 109 -10.21 7.73 1.65
CA THR A 109 -9.17 7.27 2.58
C THR A 109 -8.31 8.43 3.07
N ILE A 110 -7.88 9.32 2.17
CA ILE A 110 -7.12 10.54 2.52
C ILE A 110 -7.92 11.42 3.48
N SER A 111 -9.20 11.66 3.17
CA SER A 111 -10.10 12.46 3.99
C SER A 111 -10.28 11.85 5.39
N LEU A 112 -10.46 10.53 5.46
CA LEU A 112 -10.60 9.79 6.71
C LEU A 112 -9.37 9.94 7.60
N VAL A 113 -8.17 9.66 7.08
CA VAL A 113 -6.94 9.68 7.91
C VAL A 113 -6.55 11.09 8.37
N LEU A 114 -6.92 12.12 7.61
CA LEU A 114 -6.74 13.53 7.99
C LEU A 114 -7.76 14.03 9.02
N SER A 115 -8.95 13.44 9.08
CA SER A 115 -9.99 13.84 10.05
C SER A 115 -9.64 13.53 11.52
N GLY A 116 -8.62 12.69 11.75
CA GLY A 116 -7.97 12.52 13.05
C GLY A 116 -8.83 11.86 14.14
N ARG A 117 -8.89 10.52 14.16
CA ARG A 117 -9.13 9.67 15.35
C ARG A 117 -8.86 8.20 14.98
N PRO A 118 -7.81 7.53 15.49
CA PRO A 118 -7.74 6.07 15.39
C PRO A 118 -8.96 5.48 16.12
N THR A 119 -9.68 4.57 15.46
CA THR A 119 -10.86 3.92 16.04
C THR A 119 -10.43 3.19 17.33
N PRO A 120 -11.07 3.41 18.48
CA PRO A 120 -10.78 2.62 19.66
C PRO A 120 -11.15 1.16 19.37
N THR A 121 -10.19 0.25 19.50
CA THR A 121 -10.42 -1.20 19.49
C THR A 121 -11.48 -1.50 20.54
N VAL A 122 -12.68 -1.91 20.10
CA VAL A 122 -13.76 -2.32 20.99
C VAL A 122 -13.25 -3.54 21.76
N SER A 123 -12.89 -3.32 23.03
CA SER A 123 -12.62 -4.40 23.97
C SER A 123 -13.95 -5.08 24.26
N ILE A 124 -14.20 -6.21 23.61
CA ILE A 124 -15.30 -7.10 23.93
C ILE A 124 -15.04 -7.70 25.33
N THR A 125 -15.62 -7.07 26.35
CA THR A 125 -15.69 -7.59 27.71
C THR A 125 -16.60 -8.81 27.72
N THR A 126 -16.01 -9.99 27.89
CA THR A 126 -16.75 -11.23 28.18
C THR A 126 -17.38 -11.12 29.57
N THR A 127 -18.69 -11.31 29.66
CA THR A 127 -19.42 -11.58 30.92
C THR A 127 -19.96 -13.00 30.86
#